data_AF-A0A455XFQ2-F1
#
_entry.id   AF-A0A455XFQ2-F1
#
_cell.length_a   1.000
_cell.length_b   1.000
_cell.length_c   1.000
_cell.angle_alpha   90.00
_cell.angle_beta   90.00
_cell.angle_gamma   90.00
#
_symmetry.space_group_name_H-M   'P 1'
#
loop_
_entity.id
_entity.type
_entity.pdbx_description
1 polymer ?
#
loop_
_entity_poly.entity_id
_entity_poly.type
_entity_poly.pdbx_seq_one_letter_code
_entity_poly.pdbx_strand_id
1 'polypeptide(L)'
;MPQLIEHIDAIARQKQRDVLFLKFSDPDNPDWEIKKPNSSWNWESSVGRQSVIEWLNNNQIRWQSCCDVADTNSMRSYAGQIYIDVPFEETNPVYQQLLNYLENPDGSTRRPGVWFFALTLHAAMNNVHHDEPDFWDRWAESF
;
A
#
# COMPACT_ATOMS: atom_id res chain seq x y z
N MET A 1 10.36 9.98 16.82
CA MET A 1 11.55 9.23 16.34
C MET A 1 11.38 9.00 14.85
N PRO A 2 12.41 9.18 14.02
CA PRO A 2 12.31 8.87 12.59
C PRO A 2 11.94 7.39 12.41
N GLN A 3 10.97 7.11 11.53
CA GLN A 3 10.57 5.76 11.17
C GLN A 3 10.99 5.51 9.72
N LEU A 4 11.65 4.38 9.47
CA LEU A 4 11.90 3.91 8.12
C LEU A 4 10.62 3.25 7.59
N ILE A 5 10.14 3.70 6.44
CA ILE A 5 8.97 3.14 5.75
C ILE A 5 9.47 2.37 4.53
N GLU A 6 9.17 1.08 4.47
CA GLU A 6 9.61 0.20 3.38
C GLU A 6 8.68 0.31 2.17
N HIS A 7 9.26 0.14 0.97
CA HIS A 7 8.47 0.02 -0.25
C HIS A 7 7.75 -1.33 -0.31
N ILE A 8 6.53 -1.34 -0.86
CA ILE A 8 5.71 -2.55 -0.91
C ILE A 8 6.35 -3.69 -1.72
N ASP A 9 7.13 -3.37 -2.75
CA ASP A 9 7.88 -4.35 -3.54
C ASP A 9 9.05 -4.95 -2.73
N ALA A 10 9.71 -4.15 -1.90
CA ALA A 10 10.72 -4.67 -0.96
C ALA A 10 10.09 -5.62 0.06
N ILE A 11 8.93 -5.27 0.62
CA ILE A 11 8.18 -6.15 1.54
C ILE A 11 7.82 -7.48 0.86
N ALA A 12 7.35 -7.43 -0.40
CA ALA A 12 7.04 -8.65 -1.16
C ALA A 12 8.25 -9.56 -1.34
N ARG A 13 9.41 -8.99 -1.70
CA ARG A 13 10.66 -9.72 -1.83
C ARG A 13 11.14 -10.29 -0.49
N GLN A 14 11.04 -9.53 0.61
CA GLN A 14 11.41 -10.06 1.94
C GLN A 14 10.51 -11.22 2.39
N LYS A 15 9.21 -11.14 2.11
CA LYS A 15 8.24 -12.19 2.47
C LYS A 15 8.25 -13.38 1.50
N GLN A 16 8.88 -13.22 0.33
CA GLN A 16 8.89 -14.22 -0.76
C GLN A 16 7.48 -14.69 -1.14
N ARG A 17 6.54 -13.73 -1.21
CA ARG A 17 5.14 -13.99 -1.60
C ARG A 17 4.46 -12.73 -2.11
N ASP A 18 3.28 -12.92 -2.70
CA ASP A 18 2.36 -11.83 -3.02
C ASP A 18 1.93 -11.10 -1.75
N VAL A 19 1.77 -9.78 -1.87
CA VAL A 19 1.44 -8.89 -0.76
C VAL A 19 0.22 -8.05 -1.07
N LEU A 20 -0.51 -7.72 -0.01
CA LEU A 20 -1.72 -6.93 -0.04
C LEU A 20 -1.44 -5.56 0.55
N PHE A 21 -1.93 -4.52 -0.09
CA PHE A 21 -1.75 -3.16 0.40
C PHE A 21 -2.90 -2.24 0.00
N LEU A 22 -3.02 -1.14 0.73
CA LEU A 22 -4.04 -0.13 0.52
C LEU A 22 -3.42 1.20 0.12
N LYS A 23 -4.06 1.86 -0.84
CA LYS A 23 -3.84 3.29 -1.11
C LYS A 23 -5.07 4.08 -0.71
N PHE A 24 -4.84 5.33 -0.34
CA PHE A 24 -5.89 6.25 0.05
C PHE A 24 -5.85 7.49 -0.84
N SER A 25 -7.03 7.92 -1.28
CA SER A 25 -7.20 9.15 -2.05
C SER A 25 -8.40 9.94 -1.53
N ASP A 26 -8.57 11.13 -2.08
CA ASP A 26 -9.69 12.02 -1.79
C ASP A 26 -11.02 11.33 -2.15
N PRO A 27 -11.96 11.10 -1.21
CA PRO A 27 -13.24 10.48 -1.49
C PRO A 27 -14.09 11.25 -2.51
N ASP A 28 -13.96 12.59 -2.53
CA ASP A 28 -14.69 13.47 -3.46
C ASP A 28 -14.02 13.52 -4.85
N ASN A 29 -12.78 13.03 -4.94
CA ASN A 29 -12.04 12.91 -6.18
C ASN A 29 -11.27 11.58 -6.19
N PRO A 30 -11.98 10.46 -6.35
CA PRO A 30 -11.43 9.14 -6.09
C PRO A 30 -10.37 8.69 -7.11
N ASP A 31 -9.98 9.50 -8.10
CA ASP A 31 -8.87 9.16 -8.99
C ASP A 31 -7.60 8.81 -8.18
N TRP A 32 -7.22 7.53 -8.26
CA TRP A 32 -6.17 6.91 -7.48
C TRP A 32 -4.76 7.49 -7.76
N GLU A 33 -4.59 8.24 -8.86
CA GLU A 33 -3.29 8.81 -9.27
C GLU A 33 -3.16 10.33 -9.10
N ILE A 34 -4.25 11.10 -9.00
CA ILE A 34 -4.18 12.56 -9.20
C ILE A 34 -4.62 13.29 -7.94
N LYS A 35 -3.65 13.69 -7.11
CA LYS A 35 -3.88 14.77 -6.16
C LYS A 35 -4.13 16.05 -6.96
N LYS A 36 -5.38 16.51 -7.00
CA LYS A 36 -5.70 17.80 -7.62
C LYS A 36 -4.86 18.89 -6.93
N PRO A 37 -4.29 19.86 -7.69
CA PRO A 37 -3.45 20.92 -7.13
C PRO A 37 -4.09 21.70 -5.97
N ASN A 38 -5.43 21.69 -5.88
CA ASN A 38 -6.21 22.39 -4.87
C ASN A 38 -6.88 21.45 -3.84
N SER A 39 -6.55 20.16 -3.83
CA SER A 39 -7.10 19.25 -2.82
C SER A 39 -6.41 19.50 -1.47
N SER A 40 -7.21 19.94 -0.50
CA SER A 40 -6.82 20.05 0.92
C SER A 40 -6.82 18.69 1.63
N TRP A 41 -7.08 17.61 0.91
CA TRP A 41 -7.15 16.28 1.48
C TRP A 41 -5.79 15.84 2.03
N ASN A 42 -5.83 15.32 3.26
CA ASN A 42 -4.71 14.74 3.98
C ASN A 42 -5.07 13.31 4.38
N TRP A 43 -4.16 12.37 4.10
CA TRP A 43 -4.33 10.96 4.45
C TRP A 43 -4.39 10.75 5.98
N GLU A 44 -3.75 11.60 6.78
CA GLU A 44 -3.75 11.50 8.25
C GLU A 44 -5.15 11.70 8.85
N SER A 45 -5.91 12.64 8.29
CA SER A 45 -7.28 12.96 8.70
C SER A 45 -8.33 12.23 7.85
N SER A 46 -7.92 11.29 7.00
CA SER A 46 -8.84 10.53 6.16
C SER A 46 -9.71 9.59 6.99
N VAL A 47 -11.02 9.85 7.00
CA VAL A 47 -12.02 8.97 7.65
C VAL A 47 -11.95 7.56 7.08
N GLY A 48 -11.73 7.39 5.77
CA GLY A 48 -11.59 6.08 5.14
C GLY A 48 -10.39 5.31 5.70
N ARG A 49 -9.24 5.97 5.81
CA ARG A 49 -8.02 5.35 6.39
C ARG A 49 -8.21 4.98 7.85
N GLN A 50 -8.74 5.89 8.66
CA GLN A 50 -9.00 5.65 10.08
C GLN A 50 -9.95 4.48 10.30
N SER A 51 -11.05 4.45 9.53
CA SER A 51 -12.06 3.37 9.61
C SER A 51 -11.46 1.99 9.29
N VAL A 52 -10.60 1.92 8.27
CA VAL A 52 -9.94 0.67 7.88
C VAL A 52 -8.94 0.23 8.96
N ILE A 53 -8.12 1.14 9.48
CA ILE A 53 -7.16 0.83 10.55
C ILE A 53 -7.89 0.34 11.81
N GLU A 54 -8.95 1.02 12.21
CA GLU A 54 -9.77 0.60 13.35
C GLU A 54 -10.35 -0.80 13.14
N TRP A 55 -10.88 -1.08 11.95
CA TRP A 55 -11.40 -2.41 11.62
C TRP A 55 -10.29 -3.49 11.62
N LEU A 56 -9.12 -3.20 11.04
CA LEU A 56 -7.98 -4.13 11.06
C LEU A 56 -7.56 -4.45 12.50
N ASN A 57 -7.46 -3.43 13.36
CA ASN A 57 -7.12 -3.59 14.77
C ASN A 57 -8.17 -4.42 15.52
N ASN A 58 -9.46 -4.15 15.30
CA ASN A 58 -10.57 -4.89 15.93
C ASN A 58 -10.61 -6.36 15.51
N ASN A 59 -10.16 -6.69 14.30
CA ASN A 59 -10.06 -8.06 13.79
C ASN A 59 -8.68 -8.68 13.99
N GLN A 60 -7.78 -8.00 14.73
CA GLN A 60 -6.42 -8.47 15.03
C GLN A 60 -5.57 -8.76 13.78
N ILE A 61 -5.85 -8.04 12.68
CA ILE A 61 -5.10 -8.12 11.43
C ILE A 61 -3.93 -7.15 11.51
N ARG A 62 -2.71 -7.68 11.38
CA ARG A 62 -1.50 -6.86 11.42
C ARG A 62 -1.35 -6.05 10.14
N TRP A 63 -0.90 -4.81 10.31
CA TRP A 63 -0.60 -3.90 9.21
C TRP A 63 0.61 -3.04 9.57
N GLN A 64 1.27 -2.48 8.56
CA GLN A 64 2.33 -1.48 8.76
C GLN A 64 2.28 -0.44 7.64
N SER A 65 2.79 0.76 7.89
CA SER A 65 2.96 1.78 6.84
C SER A 65 3.92 1.27 5.76
N CYS A 66 3.62 1.53 4.49
CA CYS A 66 4.51 1.21 3.38
C CYS A 66 4.52 2.35 2.35
N CYS A 67 5.57 2.40 1.53
CA CYS A 67 5.60 3.21 0.33
C CYS A 67 5.04 2.43 -0.87
N ASP A 68 4.77 3.15 -1.95
CA ASP A 68 4.42 2.56 -3.25
C ASP A 68 5.58 1.73 -3.81
N VAL A 69 5.36 1.06 -4.94
CA VAL A 69 6.44 0.36 -5.65
C VAL A 69 7.56 1.37 -5.95
N ALA A 70 8.80 1.01 -5.60
CA ALA A 70 9.96 1.86 -5.82
C ALA A 70 10.17 2.17 -7.32
N ASP A 71 10.42 3.44 -7.64
CA ASP A 71 10.71 3.92 -9.00
C ASP A 71 11.95 4.83 -8.96
N THR A 72 13.00 4.46 -9.69
CA THR A 72 14.25 5.21 -9.77
C THR A 72 14.10 6.56 -10.48
N ASN A 73 12.96 6.84 -11.11
CA ASN A 73 12.67 8.13 -11.75
C ASN A 73 11.79 9.03 -10.87
N SER A 74 11.32 8.56 -9.71
CA SER A 74 10.38 9.30 -8.88
C SER A 74 10.56 9.00 -7.39
N MET A 75 10.94 10.02 -6.61
CA MET A 75 10.88 9.97 -5.16
C MET A 75 9.54 10.54 -4.69
N ARG A 76 8.70 9.70 -4.08
CA ARG A 76 7.38 10.11 -3.55
C ARG A 76 7.38 10.12 -2.04
N SER A 77 6.89 11.21 -1.45
CA SER A 77 6.59 11.25 -0.02
C SER A 77 5.51 10.23 0.34
N TYR A 78 5.59 9.71 1.56
CA TYR A 78 4.56 8.83 2.12
C TYR A 78 3.17 9.48 2.05
N ALA A 79 2.19 8.76 1.51
CA ALA A 79 0.83 9.24 1.27
C ALA A 79 -0.22 8.41 2.03
N GLY A 80 0.18 7.75 3.11
CA GLY A 80 -0.73 7.02 4.00
C GLY A 80 -0.95 5.55 3.66
N GLN A 81 -0.26 5.01 2.66
CA GLN A 81 -0.41 3.62 2.23
C GLN A 81 -0.06 2.62 3.34
N ILE A 82 -0.75 1.48 3.38
CA ILE A 82 -0.48 0.44 4.39
C ILE A 82 -0.38 -0.93 3.74
N TYR A 83 0.64 -1.70 4.15
CA TYR A 83 0.76 -3.13 3.91
C TYR A 83 -0.10 -3.88 4.92
N ILE A 84 -0.76 -4.94 4.46
CA ILE A 84 -1.56 -5.85 5.29
C ILE A 84 -0.86 -7.20 5.34
N ASP A 85 -0.53 -7.69 6.55
CA ASP A 85 0.20 -8.95 6.76
C ASP A 85 -0.73 -10.17 6.66
N VAL A 86 -1.39 -10.30 5.51
CA VAL A 86 -2.28 -11.40 5.14
C VAL A 86 -1.78 -12.00 3.83
N PRO A 87 -1.72 -13.34 3.69
CA PRO A 87 -1.43 -14.00 2.42
C PRO A 87 -2.52 -13.71 1.38
N PHE A 88 -2.12 -13.40 0.15
CA PHE A 88 -3.06 -13.34 -0.96
C PHE A 88 -3.37 -14.77 -1.43
N GLU A 89 -4.39 -15.37 -0.81
CA GLU A 89 -4.83 -16.73 -1.09
C GLU A 89 -6.35 -16.78 -1.00
N GLU A 90 -7.04 -17.20 -2.07
CA GLU A 90 -8.51 -17.21 -2.11
C GLU A 90 -9.12 -18.12 -1.03
N THR A 91 -8.43 -19.19 -0.64
CA THR A 91 -8.89 -20.10 0.42
C THR A 91 -8.62 -19.56 1.83
N ASN A 92 -7.90 -18.44 1.98
CA ASN A 92 -7.55 -17.89 3.28
C ASN A 92 -8.75 -17.15 3.89
N PRO A 93 -9.25 -17.57 5.07
CA PRO A 93 -10.45 -16.97 5.66
C PRO A 93 -10.26 -15.50 6.06
N VAL A 94 -9.04 -15.10 6.44
CA VAL A 94 -8.73 -13.69 6.79
C VAL A 94 -8.69 -12.84 5.53
N TYR A 95 -8.14 -13.35 4.43
CA TYR A 95 -8.20 -12.68 3.13
C TYR A 95 -9.65 -12.51 2.66
N GLN A 96 -10.47 -13.56 2.74
CA GLN A 96 -11.89 -13.49 2.41
C GLN A 96 -12.64 -12.47 3.28
N GLN A 97 -12.33 -12.40 4.56
CA GLN A 97 -12.91 -11.39 5.46
C GLN A 97 -12.52 -9.96 5.06
N LEU A 98 -11.24 -9.75 4.72
CA LEU A 98 -10.72 -8.47 4.26
C LEU A 98 -11.36 -8.03 2.94
N LEU A 99 -11.43 -8.96 1.97
CA LEU A 99 -12.07 -8.75 0.67
C LEU A 99 -13.54 -8.33 0.84
N ASN A 100 -14.30 -9.08 1.65
CA ASN A 100 -15.71 -8.76 1.93
C ASN A 100 -15.91 -7.41 2.63
N TYR A 101 -14.92 -6.94 3.40
CA TYR A 101 -14.96 -5.64 4.08
C TYR A 101 -14.62 -4.46 3.16
N LEU A 102 -13.75 -4.68 2.16
CA LEU A 102 -13.24 -3.63 1.26
C LEU A 102 -14.00 -3.56 -0.06
N GLU A 103 -14.49 -4.68 -0.57
CA GLU A 103 -15.09 -4.80 -1.90
C GLU A 103 -16.51 -5.36 -1.87
N ASN A 104 -17.32 -4.87 -2.82
CA ASN A 104 -18.63 -5.41 -3.13
C ASN A 104 -18.48 -6.73 -3.93
N PRO A 105 -19.53 -7.56 -3.99
CA PRO A 105 -19.49 -8.80 -4.77
C PRO A 105 -19.19 -8.63 -6.27
N ASP A 106 -19.39 -7.43 -6.81
CA ASP A 106 -19.08 -7.08 -8.20
C ASP A 106 -17.62 -6.60 -8.41
N GLY A 107 -16.79 -6.63 -7.36
CA GLY A 107 -15.40 -6.18 -7.37
C GLY A 107 -15.24 -4.65 -7.23
N SER A 108 -16.33 -3.90 -7.10
CA SER A 108 -16.24 -2.46 -6.84
C SER A 108 -15.84 -2.16 -5.38
N THR A 109 -15.10 -1.07 -5.17
CA THR A 109 -14.75 -0.63 -3.81
C THR A 109 -16.00 -0.22 -3.01
N ARG A 110 -16.08 -0.65 -1.74
CA ARG A 110 -17.15 -0.26 -0.80
C ARG A 110 -17.00 1.16 -0.27
N ARG A 111 -15.81 1.76 -0.39
CA ARG A 111 -15.46 3.03 0.24
C ARG A 111 -14.74 3.93 -0.77
N PRO A 112 -15.33 5.05 -1.17
CA PRO A 112 -14.65 6.03 -2.01
C PRO A 112 -13.30 6.43 -1.39
N GLY A 113 -12.26 6.47 -2.22
CA GLY A 113 -10.91 6.82 -1.80
C GLY A 113 -10.16 5.74 -1.00
N VAL A 114 -10.69 4.52 -0.89
CA VAL A 114 -9.96 3.36 -0.36
C VAL A 114 -9.76 2.36 -1.50
N TRP A 115 -8.50 2.09 -1.82
CA TRP A 115 -8.09 1.25 -2.94
C TRP A 115 -7.34 0.03 -2.45
N PHE A 116 -7.79 -1.15 -2.87
CA PHE A 116 -7.22 -2.43 -2.48
C PHE A 116 -6.42 -3.05 -3.63
N PHE A 117 -5.16 -3.38 -3.36
CA PHE A 117 -4.23 -3.89 -4.36
C PHE A 117 -3.53 -5.14 -3.87
N ALA A 118 -3.29 -6.04 -4.82
CA ALA A 118 -2.32 -7.12 -4.69
C ALA A 118 -1.09 -6.77 -5.54
N LEU A 119 0.09 -6.83 -4.95
CA LEU A 119 1.35 -6.82 -5.69
C LEU A 119 1.90 -8.25 -5.72
N THR A 120 2.06 -8.79 -6.91
CA THR A 120 2.64 -10.13 -7.07
C THR A 120 4.12 -10.11 -6.78
N LEU A 121 4.65 -11.21 -6.21
CA LEU A 121 6.09 -11.40 -6.08
C LEU A 121 6.77 -11.27 -7.44
N HIS A 122 6.16 -11.83 -8.50
CA HIS A 122 6.67 -11.71 -9.86
C HIS A 122 6.90 -10.25 -10.28
N ALA A 123 5.92 -9.36 -10.05
CA ALA A 123 6.09 -7.94 -10.33
C ALA A 123 7.14 -7.28 -9.44
N ALA A 124 7.17 -7.64 -8.15
CA ALA A 124 8.15 -7.11 -7.20
C ALA A 124 9.60 -7.50 -7.52
N MET A 125 9.80 -8.64 -8.18
CA MET A 125 11.12 -9.12 -8.61
C MET A 125 11.74 -8.26 -9.74
N ASN A 126 10.97 -7.44 -10.45
CA ASN A 126 11.53 -6.46 -11.39
C ASN A 126 12.50 -5.48 -10.71
N ASN A 127 12.29 -5.23 -9.42
CA ASN A 127 13.09 -4.33 -8.59
C ASN A 127 14.09 -5.07 -7.69
N VAL A 128 14.42 -6.34 -7.95
CA VAL A 128 15.36 -7.11 -7.11
C VAL A 128 16.75 -6.47 -7.03
N HIS A 129 17.16 -5.76 -8.08
CA HIS A 129 18.42 -5.02 -8.11
C HIS A 129 18.47 -3.86 -7.09
N HIS A 130 17.32 -3.38 -6.58
CA HIS A 130 17.27 -2.40 -5.49
C HIS A 130 17.76 -2.98 -4.15
N ASP A 131 17.85 -4.30 -4.01
CA ASP A 131 18.31 -4.98 -2.79
C ASP A 131 19.85 -5.09 -2.74
N GLU A 132 20.56 -4.68 -3.80
CA GLU A 132 22.01 -4.62 -3.80
C GLU A 132 22.52 -3.65 -2.72
N PRO A 133 23.60 -4.00 -1.99
CA PRO A 133 24.22 -3.08 -1.04
C PRO A 133 24.51 -1.73 -1.71
N ASP A 134 24.23 -0.66 -0.98
CA ASP A 134 24.46 0.74 -1.38
C ASP A 134 23.75 1.16 -2.69
N PHE A 135 22.76 0.40 -3.19
CA PHE A 135 22.03 0.76 -4.42
C PHE A 135 21.45 2.17 -4.34
N TRP A 136 20.72 2.47 -3.27
CA TRP A 136 20.08 3.77 -3.08
C TRP A 136 21.08 4.90 -2.84
N ASP A 137 22.22 4.61 -2.21
CA ASP A 137 23.28 5.58 -2.02
C ASP A 137 23.92 5.96 -3.37
N ARG A 138 24.27 4.96 -4.20
CA ARG A 138 24.78 5.19 -5.57
C ARG A 138 23.78 5.91 -6.47
N TRP A 139 22.51 5.54 -6.37
CA TRP A 139 21.43 6.19 -7.12
C TRP A 139 21.30 7.67 -6.72
N ALA A 140 21.38 7.98 -5.42
CA ALA A 140 21.28 9.35 -4.92
C ALA A 140 22.46 10.24 -5.34
N GLU A 141 23.65 9.68 -5.56
CA GLU A 141 24.81 10.42 -6.10
C GLU A 141 24.61 10.88 -7.56
N SER A 142 23.68 10.25 -8.28
CA SER A 142 23.45 10.48 -9.72
C SER A 142 22.26 11.40 -10.01
N PHE A 143 21.65 11.99 -8.97
CA PHE A 143 20.42 12.80 -9.05
C PHE A 143 20.66 14.31 -9.07
#